data_AF-A0A374V1V3-F1
#
_entry.id   AF-A0A374V1V3-F1
#
_cell.length_a   1.000
_cell.length_b   1.000
_cell.length_c   1.000
_cell.angle_alpha   90.00
_cell.angle_beta   90.00
_cell.angle_gamma   90.00
#
_symmetry.space_group_name_H-M   'P 1'
#
loop_
_entity.id
_entity.type
_entity.pdbx_description
1 polymer ?
#
loop_
_entity_poly.entity_id
_entity_poly.type
_entity_poly.pdbx_seq_one_letter_code
_entity_poly.pdbx_strand_id
1 'polypeptide(L)'
;MKICIKTVFVNLIIFLVSCNVNHKKMLQKQSGIMVSSVNWDLILHNFKAKPDSSINMDYFRNHYELYPERWEVVFDYLNNLRADSLLLGTVNLSNDVYVTISEYQTKKKEEIWFESHREYIDLQYVIEGSEYIALSHNAIENIVLYNKEKDIAFYTANVEKQLLADSTRFFLFFPEDLHQPCINIGSSKYVKKIVIKIKVS
;
A
#
# COMPACT_ATOMS: atom_id res chain seq x y z
N MET A 1 55.58 -44.25 -27.01
CA MET A 1 56.28 -42.95 -27.03
C MET A 1 55.29 -41.88 -27.50
N LYS A 2 55.16 -40.80 -26.73
CA LYS A 2 54.28 -39.61 -26.91
C LYS A 2 52.77 -39.78 -26.67
N ILE A 3 52.44 -39.54 -25.40
CA ILE A 3 51.19 -38.98 -24.87
C ILE A 3 50.88 -37.65 -25.59
N CYS A 4 49.60 -37.40 -25.92
CA CYS A 4 49.08 -36.04 -26.05
C CYS A 4 47.65 -36.00 -25.52
N ILE A 5 47.53 -35.54 -24.27
CA ILE A 5 46.31 -35.13 -23.60
C ILE A 5 45.88 -33.80 -24.22
N LYS A 6 44.64 -33.71 -24.71
CA LYS A 6 43.97 -32.43 -24.94
C LYS A 6 42.61 -32.43 -24.26
N THR A 7 42.65 -31.94 -23.03
CA THR A 7 41.70 -31.02 -22.40
C THR A 7 40.21 -31.19 -22.71
N VAL A 8 39.51 -31.75 -21.72
CA VAL A 8 38.09 -31.52 -21.46
C VAL A 8 37.86 -30.03 -21.22
N PHE A 9 36.99 -29.40 -22.01
CA PHE A 9 36.28 -28.18 -21.59
C PHE A 9 34.79 -28.48 -21.63
N VAL A 10 34.24 -28.69 -20.43
CA VAL A 10 32.81 -28.64 -20.15
C VAL A 10 32.37 -27.20 -20.38
N ASN A 11 31.64 -26.91 -21.45
CA ASN A 11 30.92 -25.65 -21.57
C ASN A 11 29.60 -25.78 -20.84
N LEU A 12 29.68 -25.37 -19.58
CA LEU A 12 28.61 -25.13 -18.64
C LEU A 12 27.54 -24.20 -19.24
N ILE A 13 26.29 -24.58 -19.02
CA ILE A 13 25.05 -23.83 -19.22
C ILE A 13 25.21 -22.37 -18.81
N ILE A 14 24.94 -21.43 -19.73
CA ILE A 14 24.34 -20.13 -19.39
C ILE A 14 23.25 -19.83 -20.43
N PHE A 15 22.12 -20.51 -20.26
CA PHE A 15 20.83 -20.03 -20.74
C PHE A 15 20.37 -18.92 -19.79
N LEU A 16 19.76 -17.86 -20.34
CA LEU A 16 18.92 -16.87 -19.64
C LEU A 16 19.60 -15.76 -18.82
N VAL A 17 20.19 -14.75 -19.47
CA VAL A 17 20.33 -13.40 -18.85
C VAL A 17 19.83 -12.26 -19.77
N SER A 18 19.41 -12.56 -21.00
CA SER A 18 19.05 -11.51 -21.97
C SER A 18 17.62 -10.93 -21.79
N CYS A 19 16.74 -11.58 -21.02
CA CYS A 19 15.39 -11.07 -20.77
C CYS A 19 15.33 -10.07 -19.59
N ASN A 20 16.20 -10.21 -18.59
CA ASN A 20 16.15 -9.38 -17.38
C ASN A 20 16.71 -7.96 -17.58
N VAL A 21 17.72 -7.82 -18.44
CA VAL A 21 18.35 -6.50 -18.72
C VAL A 21 17.41 -5.61 -19.54
N ASN A 22 16.62 -6.21 -20.45
CA ASN A 22 15.66 -5.45 -21.26
C ASN A 22 14.43 -5.03 -20.45
N HIS A 23 13.93 -5.85 -19.52
CA HIS A 23 12.82 -5.45 -18.64
C HIS A 23 13.23 -4.32 -17.69
N LYS A 24 14.42 -4.39 -17.07
CA LYS A 24 14.96 -3.31 -16.25
C LYS A 24 15.20 -2.02 -17.04
N LYS A 25 15.70 -2.11 -18.27
CA LYS A 25 15.86 -0.93 -19.15
C LYS A 25 14.52 -0.36 -19.61
N MET A 26 13.47 -1.17 -19.78
CA MET A 26 12.14 -0.70 -20.12
C MET A 26 11.49 0.03 -18.93
N LEU A 27 11.62 -0.54 -17.72
CA LEU A 27 11.20 0.09 -16.46
C LEU A 27 11.96 1.39 -16.17
N GLN A 28 13.29 1.42 -16.32
CA GLN A 28 14.11 2.63 -16.15
C GLN A 28 13.88 3.69 -17.23
N LYS A 29 13.51 3.29 -18.45
CA LYS A 29 13.18 4.24 -19.52
C LYS A 29 11.75 4.78 -19.38
N GLN A 30 10.85 4.03 -18.73
CA GLN A 30 9.53 4.51 -18.34
C GLN A 30 9.58 5.46 -17.13
N SER A 31 10.45 5.24 -16.15
CA SER A 31 10.53 6.09 -14.95
C SER A 31 10.89 7.55 -15.26
N GLY A 32 11.75 7.80 -16.25
CA GLY A 32 12.18 9.16 -16.62
C GLY A 32 11.17 10.01 -17.41
N ILE A 33 10.05 9.44 -17.88
CA ILE A 33 9.08 10.14 -18.77
C ILE A 33 7.63 10.09 -18.22
N MET A 34 7.34 9.32 -17.15
CA MET A 34 5.97 8.96 -16.74
C MET A 34 5.34 9.73 -15.55
N VAL A 35 6.01 10.72 -14.96
CA VAL A 35 5.51 11.32 -13.69
C VAL A 35 4.33 12.31 -13.88
N SER A 36 4.08 12.81 -15.09
CA SER A 36 3.02 13.82 -15.31
C SER A 36 1.59 13.27 -15.23
N SER A 37 1.37 11.98 -15.51
CA SER A 37 0.06 11.33 -15.35
C SER A 37 0.21 9.87 -14.95
N VAL A 38 0.03 9.58 -13.66
CA VAL A 38 -0.11 8.21 -13.16
C VAL A 38 -1.34 7.58 -13.81
N ASN A 39 -1.13 6.56 -14.65
CA ASN A 39 -2.23 5.80 -15.24
C ASN A 39 -2.54 4.58 -14.36
N TRP A 40 -3.49 4.75 -13.45
CA TRP A 40 -3.90 3.71 -12.52
C TRP A 40 -4.45 2.47 -13.21
N ASP A 41 -5.12 2.61 -14.36
CA ASP A 41 -5.66 1.45 -15.10
C ASP A 41 -4.54 0.59 -15.70
N LEU A 42 -3.41 1.21 -16.05
CA LEU A 42 -2.23 0.49 -16.52
C LEU A 42 -1.49 -0.19 -15.37
N ILE A 43 -1.34 0.50 -14.23
CA ILE A 43 -0.62 0.00 -13.06
C ILE A 43 -1.42 -1.12 -12.36
N LEU A 44 -2.69 -0.87 -12.12
CA LEU A 44 -3.64 -1.73 -11.38
C LEU A 44 -4.59 -2.45 -12.35
N HIS A 45 -4.02 -3.08 -13.37
CA HIS A 45 -4.76 -3.66 -14.50
C HIS A 45 -5.72 -4.80 -14.12
N ASN A 46 -5.49 -5.49 -13.00
CA ASN A 46 -6.38 -6.56 -12.51
C ASN A 46 -7.09 -6.20 -11.18
N PHE A 47 -6.84 -4.99 -10.67
CA PHE A 47 -7.43 -4.51 -9.44
C PHE A 47 -8.51 -3.46 -9.73
N LYS A 48 -9.77 -3.80 -9.41
CA LYS A 48 -10.93 -3.03 -9.86
C LYS A 48 -11.10 -1.70 -9.13
N ALA A 49 -10.67 -1.61 -7.87
CA ALA A 49 -10.87 -0.41 -7.08
C ALA A 49 -10.04 0.75 -7.62
N LYS A 50 -10.61 1.95 -7.56
CA LYS A 50 -9.97 3.18 -8.04
C LYS A 50 -9.35 3.96 -6.88
N PRO A 51 -8.30 4.75 -7.11
CA PRO A 51 -7.84 5.70 -6.10
C PRO A 51 -8.97 6.65 -5.72
N ASP A 52 -9.11 6.93 -4.42
CA ASP A 52 -9.96 8.03 -4.00
C ASP A 52 -9.35 9.39 -4.38
N SER A 53 -10.22 10.36 -4.64
CA SER A 53 -9.82 11.75 -4.92
C SER A 53 -9.13 12.46 -3.75
N SER A 54 -9.18 11.89 -2.54
CA SER A 54 -8.51 12.41 -1.35
C SER A 54 -7.00 12.23 -1.37
N ILE A 55 -6.46 11.35 -2.22
CA ILE A 55 -5.05 11.01 -2.23
C ILE A 55 -4.20 12.24 -2.61
N ASN A 56 -3.23 12.58 -1.76
CA ASN A 56 -2.17 13.54 -2.07
C ASN A 56 -1.25 12.94 -3.17
N MET A 57 -1.57 13.27 -4.43
CA MET A 57 -0.86 12.74 -5.59
C MET A 57 0.59 13.22 -5.70
N ASP A 58 0.92 14.38 -5.13
CA ASP A 58 2.29 14.90 -5.13
C ASP A 58 3.15 14.11 -4.16
N TYR A 59 2.65 13.82 -2.96
CA TYR A 59 3.32 12.93 -2.02
C TYR A 59 3.52 11.54 -2.63
N PHE A 60 2.44 10.96 -3.19
CA PHE A 60 2.52 9.67 -3.86
C PHE A 60 3.61 9.63 -4.94
N ARG A 61 3.64 10.62 -5.85
CA ARG A 61 4.61 10.68 -6.95
C ARG A 61 6.04 10.79 -6.42
N ASN A 62 6.29 11.67 -5.46
CA ASN A 62 7.61 11.84 -4.87
C ASN A 62 8.08 10.57 -4.17
N HIS A 63 7.21 9.92 -3.39
CA HIS A 63 7.54 8.67 -2.71
C HIS A 63 7.75 7.52 -3.71
N TYR A 64 6.96 7.47 -4.78
CA TYR A 64 7.10 6.47 -5.84
C TYR A 64 8.39 6.64 -6.64
N GLU A 65 8.81 7.87 -6.92
CA GLU A 65 10.08 8.15 -7.59
C GLU A 65 11.28 7.75 -6.73
N LEU A 66 11.21 7.97 -5.42
CA LEU A 66 12.28 7.63 -4.48
C LEU A 66 12.37 6.12 -4.19
N TYR A 67 11.23 5.44 -4.05
CA TYR A 67 11.17 4.04 -3.63
C TYR A 67 10.26 3.19 -4.55
N PRO A 68 10.55 3.14 -5.87
CA PRO A 68 9.69 2.45 -6.83
C PRO A 68 9.50 0.97 -6.50
N GLU A 69 10.53 0.31 -5.94
CA GLU A 69 10.49 -1.10 -5.56
C GLU A 69 9.44 -1.42 -4.49
N ARG A 70 9.16 -0.48 -3.58
CA ARG A 70 8.12 -0.66 -2.55
C ARG A 70 6.74 -0.69 -3.20
N TRP A 71 6.52 0.19 -4.18
CA TRP A 71 5.25 0.27 -4.89
C TRP A 71 5.07 -0.85 -5.91
N GLU A 72 6.14 -1.35 -6.53
CA GLU A 72 6.08 -2.58 -7.34
C GLU A 72 5.50 -3.74 -6.52
N VAL A 73 5.98 -3.95 -5.30
CA VAL A 73 5.44 -4.97 -4.37
C VAL A 73 3.96 -4.74 -4.05
N VAL A 74 3.57 -3.49 -3.80
CA VAL A 74 2.17 -3.11 -3.51
C VAL A 74 1.27 -3.41 -4.70
N PHE A 75 1.66 -2.99 -5.90
CA PHE A 75 0.85 -3.17 -7.11
C PHE A 75 0.77 -4.64 -7.53
N ASP A 76 1.85 -5.40 -7.39
CA ASP A 76 1.84 -6.84 -7.61
C ASP A 76 0.88 -7.53 -6.65
N TYR A 77 0.89 -7.17 -5.36
CA TYR A 77 -0.04 -7.73 -4.38
C TYR A 77 -1.51 -7.41 -4.74
N LEU A 78 -1.82 -6.16 -5.08
CA LEU A 78 -3.18 -5.74 -5.43
C LEU A 78 -3.67 -6.38 -6.74
N ASN A 79 -2.83 -6.49 -7.76
CA ASN A 79 -3.18 -7.14 -9.03
C ASN A 79 -3.39 -8.65 -8.88
N ASN A 80 -2.75 -9.29 -7.90
CA ASN A 80 -2.89 -10.73 -7.63
C ASN A 80 -3.87 -11.01 -6.47
N LEU A 81 -4.63 -10.01 -6.02
CA LEU A 81 -5.52 -10.16 -4.87
C LEU A 81 -6.65 -11.16 -5.14
N ARG A 82 -6.76 -12.16 -4.28
CA ARG A 82 -7.80 -13.20 -4.33
C ARG A 82 -8.66 -13.17 -3.08
N ALA A 83 -9.77 -12.42 -3.12
CA ALA A 83 -10.61 -12.14 -1.96
C ALA A 83 -11.11 -13.38 -1.21
N ASP A 84 -11.37 -14.48 -1.93
CA ASP A 84 -11.84 -15.78 -1.41
C ASP A 84 -10.78 -16.55 -0.60
N SER A 85 -9.51 -16.14 -0.68
CA SER A 85 -8.36 -16.85 -0.08
C SER A 85 -7.60 -16.04 0.98
N LEU A 86 -8.09 -14.84 1.33
CA LEU A 86 -7.39 -13.96 2.27
C LEU A 86 -7.57 -14.43 3.71
N LEU A 87 -6.45 -14.88 4.30
CA LEU A 87 -6.33 -15.19 5.72
C LEU A 87 -6.16 -13.90 6.53
N LEU A 88 -6.76 -13.88 7.72
CA LEU A 88 -6.62 -12.78 8.67
C LEU A 88 -5.22 -12.69 9.25
N GLY A 89 -4.83 -11.48 9.63
CA GLY A 89 -3.55 -11.18 10.27
C GLY A 89 -2.60 -10.43 9.36
N THR A 90 -1.32 -10.49 9.71
CA THR A 90 -0.25 -9.72 9.06
C THR A 90 0.65 -10.62 8.22
N VAL A 91 0.95 -10.19 6.99
CA VAL A 91 1.87 -10.85 6.07
C VAL A 91 2.91 -9.83 5.61
N ASN A 92 4.18 -10.17 5.77
CA ASN A 92 5.28 -9.37 5.21
C ASN A 92 5.38 -9.65 3.71
N LEU A 93 5.31 -8.60 2.88
CA LEU A 93 5.45 -8.69 1.43
C LEU A 93 6.89 -8.39 0.99
N SER A 94 7.59 -7.56 1.76
CA SER A 94 9.02 -7.29 1.68
C SER A 94 9.53 -6.82 3.05
N ASN A 95 10.77 -6.33 3.13
CA ASN A 95 11.29 -5.71 4.37
C ASN A 95 10.59 -4.37 4.70
N ASP A 96 10.10 -3.67 3.67
CA ASP A 96 9.56 -2.31 3.77
C ASP A 96 8.05 -2.25 3.55
N VAL A 97 7.44 -3.37 3.18
CA VAL A 97 6.01 -3.46 2.88
C VAL A 97 5.42 -4.68 3.56
N TYR A 98 4.38 -4.47 4.34
CA TYR A 98 3.57 -5.54 4.91
C TYR A 98 2.10 -5.21 4.79
N VAL A 99 1.26 -6.24 4.82
CA VAL A 99 -0.18 -6.11 4.72
C VAL A 99 -0.85 -6.70 5.94
N THR A 100 -1.88 -6.02 6.44
CA THR A 100 -2.77 -6.54 7.48
C THR A 100 -4.16 -6.71 6.89
N ILE A 101 -4.74 -7.90 7.09
CA ILE A 101 -6.12 -8.22 6.75
C ILE A 101 -6.89 -8.38 8.06
N SER A 102 -7.95 -7.60 8.21
CA SER A 102 -8.77 -7.59 9.42
C SER A 102 -10.26 -7.64 9.10
N GLU A 103 -11.02 -8.19 10.06
CA GLU A 103 -12.47 -8.24 10.04
C GLU A 103 -12.99 -7.65 11.35
N TYR A 104 -14.03 -6.82 11.27
CA TYR A 104 -14.61 -6.16 12.43
C TYR A 104 -16.04 -5.68 12.17
N GLN A 105 -16.69 -5.23 13.24
CA GLN A 105 -17.93 -4.47 13.16
C GLN A 105 -17.60 -2.98 13.28
N THR A 106 -18.11 -2.15 12.36
CA THR A 106 -17.93 -0.70 12.41
C THR A 106 -18.55 -0.13 13.69
N LYS A 107 -17.96 0.93 14.25
CA LYS A 107 -18.40 1.54 15.51
C LYS A 107 -18.98 2.93 15.29
N LYS A 108 -19.58 3.52 16.32
CA LYS A 108 -19.95 4.93 16.25
C LYS A 108 -18.68 5.78 16.23
N LYS A 109 -18.77 6.95 15.62
CA LYS A 109 -17.64 7.87 15.45
C LYS A 109 -17.03 8.27 16.79
N GLU A 110 -17.85 8.40 17.83
CA GLU A 110 -17.44 8.84 19.16
C GLU A 110 -16.64 7.76 19.93
N GLU A 111 -16.61 6.52 19.43
CA GLU A 111 -15.89 5.39 20.04
C GLU A 111 -14.47 5.20 19.49
N ILE A 112 -14.07 6.03 18.52
CA ILE A 112 -12.83 5.88 17.76
C ILE A 112 -12.11 7.22 17.78
N TRP A 113 -10.78 7.22 17.89
CA TRP A 113 -9.97 8.44 17.77
C TRP A 113 -9.39 8.58 16.38
N PHE A 114 -9.01 9.81 16.00
CA PHE A 114 -8.12 9.98 14.86
C PHE A 114 -6.76 9.38 15.21
N GLU A 115 -6.13 8.75 14.23
CA GLU A 115 -4.79 8.19 14.33
C GLU A 115 -3.88 8.72 13.22
N SER A 116 -2.58 8.68 13.47
CA SER A 116 -1.56 8.90 12.44
C SER A 116 -0.33 8.06 12.68
N HIS A 117 0.46 7.94 11.62
CA HIS A 117 1.66 7.12 11.53
C HIS A 117 2.83 8.01 11.08
N ARG A 118 4.07 7.63 11.42
CA ARG A 118 5.28 8.35 11.01
C ARG A 118 6.22 7.50 10.18
N GLU A 119 6.23 6.20 10.41
CA GLU A 119 7.15 5.26 9.77
C GLU A 119 6.55 4.63 8.50
N TYR A 120 5.23 4.57 8.41
CA TYR A 120 4.50 3.94 7.31
C TYR A 120 3.41 4.84 6.71
N ILE A 121 3.22 4.71 5.40
CA ILE A 121 2.05 5.15 4.65
C ILE A 121 1.02 4.01 4.68
N ASP A 122 -0.25 4.38 4.81
CA ASP A 122 -1.37 3.46 4.84
C ASP A 122 -2.10 3.42 3.49
N LEU A 123 -2.06 2.29 2.80
CA LEU A 123 -3.02 1.98 1.74
C LEU A 123 -4.17 1.18 2.32
N GLN A 124 -5.34 1.80 2.44
CA GLN A 124 -6.53 1.19 3.01
C GLN A 124 -7.54 0.82 1.92
N TYR A 125 -8.02 -0.43 1.94
CA TYR A 125 -9.01 -0.94 1.00
C TYR A 125 -10.02 -1.86 1.69
N VAL A 126 -11.30 -1.49 1.63
CA VAL A 126 -12.40 -2.33 2.15
C VAL A 126 -12.78 -3.32 1.07
N ILE A 127 -12.55 -4.62 1.29
CA ILE A 127 -12.88 -5.67 0.32
C ILE A 127 -14.33 -6.15 0.46
N GLU A 128 -14.89 -6.08 1.66
CA GLU A 128 -16.27 -6.47 1.95
C GLU A 128 -16.89 -5.52 2.97
N GLY A 129 -18.15 -5.17 2.76
CA GLY A 129 -18.86 -4.19 3.58
C GLY A 129 -18.54 -2.75 3.18
N SER A 130 -18.73 -1.83 4.12
CA SER A 130 -18.53 -0.40 3.91
C SER A 130 -18.38 0.33 5.23
N GLU A 131 -17.52 1.33 5.28
CA GLU A 131 -17.33 2.22 6.42
C GLU A 131 -17.14 3.67 5.98
N TYR A 132 -17.25 4.60 6.92
CA TYR A 132 -16.65 5.93 6.77
C TYR A 132 -15.24 5.94 7.34
N ILE A 133 -14.36 6.67 6.67
CA ILE A 133 -13.05 7.08 7.18
C ILE A 133 -13.06 8.60 7.24
N ALA A 134 -12.94 9.21 8.42
CA ALA A 134 -12.76 10.65 8.51
C ALA A 134 -11.29 11.01 8.32
N LEU A 135 -11.03 12.11 7.61
CA LEU A 135 -9.70 12.66 7.33
C LEU A 135 -9.61 14.08 7.90
N SER A 136 -8.45 14.40 8.45
CA SER A 136 -8.08 15.72 8.95
C SER A 136 -6.57 15.92 8.82
N HIS A 137 -6.13 17.17 8.67
CA HIS A 137 -4.71 17.54 8.74
C HIS A 137 -4.42 18.40 9.97
N ASN A 138 -5.44 18.64 10.81
CA ASN A 138 -5.37 19.60 11.91
C ASN A 138 -5.82 18.94 13.22
N ALA A 139 -4.85 18.46 14.00
CA ALA A 139 -5.10 17.98 15.36
C ALA A 139 -5.60 19.11 16.25
N ILE A 140 -6.59 18.81 17.09
CA ILE A 140 -7.03 19.69 18.18
C ILE A 140 -6.27 19.34 19.46
N GLU A 141 -6.27 18.05 19.82
CA GLU A 141 -5.61 17.56 21.01
C GLU A 141 -4.93 16.21 20.74
N ASN A 142 -3.74 16.00 21.29
CA ASN A 142 -3.08 14.71 21.29
C ASN A 142 -3.50 13.93 22.54
N ILE A 143 -4.31 12.88 22.34
CA ILE A 143 -4.87 12.04 23.40
C ILE A 143 -3.86 10.97 23.83
N VAL A 144 -3.12 10.42 22.87
CA VAL A 144 -2.06 9.45 23.13
C VAL A 144 -0.83 9.84 22.32
N LEU A 145 0.27 10.07 23.05
CA LEU A 145 1.55 10.42 22.47
C LEU A 145 2.06 9.29 21.56
N TYR A 146 2.88 9.69 20.58
CA TYR A 146 3.42 8.78 19.59
C TYR A 146 4.20 7.61 20.22
N ASN A 147 3.78 6.39 19.88
CA ASN A 147 4.47 5.15 20.21
C ASN A 147 5.25 4.68 19.00
N LYS A 148 6.58 4.68 19.10
CA LYS A 148 7.48 4.29 17.99
C LYS A 148 7.39 2.80 17.62
N GLU A 149 7.18 1.92 18.59
CA GLU A 149 7.12 0.47 18.33
C GLU A 149 5.87 0.09 17.55
N LYS A 150 4.76 0.79 17.81
CA LYS A 150 3.47 0.58 17.15
C LYS A 150 3.21 1.53 15.97
N ASP A 151 4.12 2.48 15.76
CA ASP A 151 4.00 3.57 14.79
C ASP A 151 2.64 4.28 14.86
N ILE A 152 2.21 4.72 16.05
CA ILE A 152 0.86 5.29 16.20
C ILE A 152 0.78 6.39 17.26
N ALA A 153 -0.03 7.40 16.99
CA ALA A 153 -0.49 8.42 17.93
C ALA A 153 -2.01 8.61 17.78
N PHE A 154 -2.69 9.07 18.83
CA PHE A 154 -4.15 9.31 18.81
C PHE A 154 -4.51 10.75 19.13
N TYR A 155 -5.55 11.26 18.47
CA TYR A 155 -5.95 12.65 18.49
C TYR A 155 -7.47 12.85 18.53
N THR A 156 -7.88 14.01 19.04
CA THR A 156 -9.12 14.65 18.60
C THR A 156 -8.82 15.56 17.41
N ALA A 157 -9.73 15.63 16.44
CA ALA A 157 -9.60 16.53 15.30
C ALA A 157 -10.99 16.88 14.75
N ASN A 158 -11.09 18.01 14.04
CA ASN A 158 -12.27 18.29 13.23
C ASN A 158 -12.21 17.46 11.94
N VAL A 159 -13.35 16.91 11.53
CA VAL A 159 -13.44 16.19 10.26
C VAL A 159 -13.38 17.21 9.12
N GLU A 160 -12.37 17.10 8.27
CA GLU A 160 -12.27 17.89 7.04
C GLU A 160 -12.99 17.18 5.90
N LYS A 161 -12.81 15.87 5.80
CA LYS A 161 -13.51 15.02 4.82
C LYS A 161 -14.01 13.75 5.49
N GLN A 162 -15.20 13.33 5.11
CA GLN A 162 -15.75 12.03 5.47
C GLN A 162 -15.79 11.16 4.20
N LEU A 163 -14.92 10.15 4.16
CA LEU A 163 -14.66 9.33 2.98
C LEU A 163 -15.46 8.04 3.08
N LEU A 164 -16.26 7.73 2.06
CA LEU A 164 -16.96 6.45 1.98
C LEU A 164 -16.02 5.38 1.45
N ALA A 165 -15.64 4.44 2.31
CA ALA A 165 -14.78 3.31 1.97
C ALA A 165 -15.62 2.05 1.74
N ASP A 166 -15.54 1.52 0.52
CA ASP A 166 -16.15 0.27 0.09
C ASP A 166 -15.25 -0.41 -0.96
N SER A 167 -15.74 -1.49 -1.58
CA SER A 167 -14.99 -2.25 -2.59
C SER A 167 -14.61 -1.48 -3.87
N THR A 168 -15.14 -0.27 -4.07
CA THR A 168 -14.92 0.52 -5.29
C THR A 168 -13.69 1.42 -5.22
N ARG A 169 -13.18 1.72 -4.02
CA ARG A 169 -12.09 2.69 -3.82
C ARG A 169 -11.05 2.23 -2.82
N PHE A 170 -9.80 2.62 -3.05
CA PHE A 170 -8.74 2.56 -2.06
C PHE A 170 -8.25 3.97 -1.69
N PHE A 171 -7.66 4.08 -0.52
CA PHE A 171 -7.20 5.33 0.08
C PHE A 171 -5.72 5.23 0.39
N LEU A 172 -5.02 6.37 0.32
CA LEU A 172 -3.68 6.53 0.85
C LEU A 172 -3.73 7.58 1.96
N PHE A 173 -3.18 7.23 3.12
CA PHE A 173 -2.95 8.16 4.23
C PHE A 173 -1.44 8.24 4.50
N PHE A 174 -0.89 9.44 4.31
CA PHE A 174 0.51 9.77 4.52
C PHE A 174 0.74 10.20 5.98
N PRO A 175 2.00 10.39 6.43
CA PRO A 175 2.28 10.74 7.82
C PRO A 175 1.61 12.02 8.35
N GLU A 176 1.25 12.94 7.45
CA GLU A 176 0.53 14.18 7.76
C GLU A 176 -1.00 14.00 7.88
N ASP A 177 -1.53 12.85 7.44
CA ASP A 177 -2.95 12.57 7.38
C ASP A 177 -3.43 11.93 8.68
N LEU A 178 -4.14 12.70 9.50
CA LEU A 178 -4.93 12.12 10.59
C LEU A 178 -6.15 11.44 9.97
N HIS A 179 -6.32 10.16 10.24
CA HIS A 179 -7.46 9.41 9.75
C HIS A 179 -8.16 8.68 10.89
N GLN A 180 -9.47 8.51 10.76
CA GLN A 180 -10.33 7.86 11.74
C GLN A 180 -11.18 6.83 10.99
N PRO A 181 -10.66 5.59 10.82
CA PRO A 181 -11.36 4.53 10.09
C PRO A 181 -12.47 3.89 10.93
N CYS A 182 -13.10 2.84 10.39
CA CYS A 182 -14.05 1.99 11.13
C CYS A 182 -15.38 2.65 11.55
N ILE A 183 -15.71 3.83 11.02
CA ILE A 183 -16.93 4.56 11.37
C ILE A 183 -18.12 3.94 10.65
N ASN A 184 -19.22 3.72 11.36
CA ASN A 184 -20.42 3.13 10.80
C ASN A 184 -21.19 4.07 9.85
N ILE A 185 -22.04 3.48 9.01
CA ILE A 185 -22.95 4.21 8.10
C ILE A 185 -24.37 4.01 8.63
N GLY A 186 -24.75 4.81 9.62
CA GLY A 186 -26.05 4.77 10.29
C GLY A 186 -26.20 3.61 11.30
N SER A 187 -25.71 2.42 10.97
CA SER A 187 -25.69 1.26 11.87
C SER A 187 -24.40 0.45 11.73
N SER A 188 -24.05 -0.28 12.80
CA SER A 188 -22.89 -1.17 12.81
C SER A 188 -23.04 -2.25 11.74
N LYS A 189 -21.99 -2.44 10.92
CA LYS A 189 -21.91 -3.44 9.86
C LYS A 189 -20.57 -4.16 9.90
N TYR A 190 -20.59 -5.38 9.38
CA TYR A 190 -19.38 -6.15 9.12
C TYR A 190 -18.55 -5.48 8.02
N VAL A 191 -17.25 -5.42 8.26
CA VAL A 191 -16.24 -4.96 7.30
C VAL A 191 -15.08 -5.94 7.30
N LYS A 192 -14.62 -6.30 6.09
CA LYS A 192 -13.33 -6.93 5.86
C LYS A 192 -12.43 -5.97 5.10
N LYS A 193 -11.25 -5.71 5.64
CA LYS A 193 -10.36 -4.65 5.17
C LYS A 193 -8.92 -5.11 5.05
N ILE A 194 -8.25 -4.54 4.05
CA ILE A 194 -6.83 -4.63 3.81
C ILE A 194 -6.20 -3.28 4.17
N VAL A 195 -5.12 -3.31 4.93
CA VAL A 195 -4.23 -2.16 5.16
C VAL A 195 -2.82 -2.58 4.77
N ILE A 196 -2.31 -2.04 3.66
CA ILE A 196 -0.91 -2.22 3.26
C ILE A 196 -0.12 -1.06 3.86
N LYS A 197 0.89 -1.39 4.66
CA LYS A 197 1.80 -0.45 5.29
C LYS A 197 3.06 -0.38 4.44
N ILE A 198 3.43 0.83 4.01
CA ILE A 198 4.53 1.08 3.07
C ILE A 198 5.51 2.01 3.77
N LYS A 199 6.77 1.57 3.97
CA LYS A 199 7.77 2.36 4.70
C LYS A 199 8.01 3.72 4.03
N VAL A 200 8.10 4.78 4.83
CA VAL A 200 8.30 6.18 4.37
C VAL A 200 9.76 6.47 3.95
N SER A 201 10.73 5.81 4.60
CA SER A 201 12.18 6.05 4.44
C SER A 201 13.00 4.79 4.27
#